data_AF-A0A934N538-F1
#
_entry.id   AF-A0A934N538-F1
#
_cell.length_a   1.000
_cell.length_b   1.000
_cell.length_c   1.000
_cell.angle_alpha   90.00
_cell.angle_beta   90.00
_cell.angle_gamma   90.00
#
_symmetry.space_group_name_H-M   'P 1'
#
loop_
_entity.id
_entity.type
_entity.pdbx_description
1 polymer ?
#
loop_
_entity_poly.entity_id
_entity_poly.type
_entity_poly.pdbx_seq_one_letter_code
_entity_poly.pdbx_strand_id
1 'polypeptide(L)'
;MFEDDLSLAMQAAHTLYSVGAAVKDGKVLIESDSGWRELTDAETADVATAVADMRYQIQVAKTKQECSERISTQWDQIGQINAIAGIYGEVDGAACVAWIDANRVALYELLARDDLLDIDVADDQYWPVYEGS
;
A
#
# COMPACT_ATOMS: atom_id res chain seq x y z
N MET A 1 -14.97 -5.27 -1.11
CA MET A 1 -14.63 -6.65 -1.46
C MET A 1 -13.11 -6.75 -1.66
N PHE A 2 -12.34 -6.39 -0.62
CA PHE A 2 -10.87 -6.43 -0.57
C PHE A 2 -10.39 -6.90 0.81
N GLU A 3 -11.30 -7.46 1.62
CA GLU A 3 -11.05 -7.74 3.05
C GLU A 3 -10.51 -9.16 3.29
N ASP A 4 -10.64 -10.07 2.32
CA ASP A 4 -10.32 -11.49 2.55
C ASP A 4 -8.83 -11.83 2.42
N ASP A 5 -8.06 -11.18 1.53
CA ASP A 5 -6.63 -11.48 1.36
C ASP A 5 -5.73 -10.78 2.40
N LEU A 6 -6.12 -9.59 2.86
CA LEU A 6 -5.42 -8.89 3.95
C LEU A 6 -5.47 -9.69 5.26
N SER A 7 -6.53 -10.50 5.44
CA SER A 7 -6.81 -11.29 6.64
C SER A 7 -5.78 -12.39 6.88
N LEU A 8 -5.35 -13.11 5.83
CA LEU A 8 -4.45 -14.25 5.98
C LEU A 8 -2.99 -13.81 6.28
N ALA A 9 -2.51 -12.77 5.59
CA ALA A 9 -1.19 -12.21 5.84
C ALA A 9 -1.11 -11.51 7.21
N MET A 10 -2.15 -10.77 7.60
CA MET A 10 -2.25 -10.20 8.95
C MET A 10 -2.37 -11.28 10.01
N GLN A 11 -3.08 -12.38 9.76
CA GLN A 11 -3.14 -13.51 10.68
C GLN A 11 -1.76 -14.16 10.86
N ALA A 12 -0.98 -14.40 9.80
CA ALA A 12 0.36 -14.99 9.93
C ALA A 12 1.35 -14.07 10.68
N ALA A 13 1.34 -12.76 10.38
CA ALA A 13 2.15 -11.77 11.09
C ALA A 13 1.70 -11.58 12.54
N HIS A 14 0.38 -11.56 12.80
CA HIS A 14 -0.18 -11.51 14.13
C HIS A 14 0.12 -12.78 14.91
N THR A 15 0.10 -13.96 14.30
CA THR A 15 0.56 -15.21 14.89
C THR A 15 2.01 -15.05 15.32
N LEU A 16 2.95 -14.72 14.43
CA LEU A 16 4.37 -14.54 14.82
C LEU A 16 4.59 -13.51 15.95
N TYR A 17 3.79 -12.44 15.97
CA TYR A 17 3.84 -11.42 17.01
C TYR A 17 3.16 -11.86 18.33
N SER A 18 2.13 -12.69 18.26
CA SER A 18 1.32 -13.13 19.41
C SER A 18 1.78 -14.42 20.07
N VAL A 19 2.41 -15.35 19.33
CA VAL A 19 3.06 -16.55 19.92
C VAL A 19 4.45 -16.25 20.49
N GLY A 20 4.96 -15.02 20.35
CA GLY A 20 6.34 -14.71 20.75
C GLY A 20 7.33 -15.47 19.87
N ALA A 21 7.85 -14.84 18.83
CA ALA A 21 8.97 -15.41 18.07
C ALA A 21 10.30 -15.00 18.72
N ALA A 22 11.20 -15.96 18.93
CA ALA A 22 12.56 -15.70 19.38
C ALA A 22 13.56 -16.22 18.34
N VAL A 23 14.69 -15.53 18.19
CA VAL A 23 15.79 -16.00 17.33
C VAL A 23 16.92 -16.50 18.21
N LYS A 24 17.35 -17.73 18.00
CA LYS A 24 18.51 -18.33 18.70
C LYS A 24 19.37 -19.08 17.71
N ASP A 25 20.67 -18.81 17.69
CA ASP A 25 21.65 -19.47 16.82
C ASP A 25 21.25 -19.45 15.32
N GLY A 26 20.62 -18.36 14.88
CA GLY A 26 20.16 -18.18 13.50
C GLY A 26 18.84 -18.88 13.16
N LYS A 27 18.17 -19.48 14.14
CA LYS A 27 16.90 -20.19 13.95
C LYS A 27 15.74 -19.46 14.61
N VAL A 28 14.59 -19.50 13.95
CA VAL A 28 13.34 -18.96 14.47
C VAL A 28 12.68 -20.00 15.36
N LEU A 29 12.42 -19.63 16.61
CA LEU A 29 11.71 -20.41 17.60
C LEU A 29 10.31 -19.84 17.78
N ILE A 30 9.33 -20.72 17.92
CA ILE A 30 7.95 -20.38 18.26
C ILE A 30 7.54 -21.05 19.56
N GLU A 31 6.76 -20.35 20.38
CA GLU A 31 6.13 -20.92 21.56
C GLU A 31 4.97 -21.84 21.13
N SER A 32 4.93 -23.03 21.72
CA SER A 32 3.84 -23.99 21.56
C SER A 32 3.39 -24.47 22.94
N ASP A 33 2.29 -25.23 22.99
CA ASP A 33 1.81 -25.86 24.22
C ASP A 33 2.87 -26.77 24.89
N SER A 34 3.88 -27.20 24.13
CA SER A 34 4.98 -28.05 24.59
C SER A 34 6.26 -27.26 24.93
N GLY A 35 6.20 -25.93 24.89
CA GLY A 35 7.34 -25.02 25.01
C GLY A 35 7.87 -24.55 23.65
N TRP A 36 9.09 -24.00 23.66
CA TRP A 36 9.73 -23.43 22.48
C TRP A 36 10.22 -24.53 21.53
N ARG A 37 9.86 -24.41 20.24
CA ARG A 37 10.40 -25.29 19.18
C ARG A 37 10.88 -24.48 17.99
N GLU A 38 11.82 -25.07 17.25
CA GLU A 38 12.23 -24.53 15.95
C GLU A 38 11.09 -24.67 14.93
N LEU A 39 10.98 -23.68 14.03
CA LEU A 39 10.20 -23.84 12.81
C LEU A 39 10.85 -24.90 11.93
N THR A 40 10.01 -25.71 11.30
CA THR A 40 10.43 -26.58 10.21
C THR A 40 10.74 -25.76 8.96
N ASP A 41 11.45 -26.34 7.99
CA ASP A 41 11.74 -25.68 6.71
C ASP A 41 10.46 -25.30 5.97
N ALA A 42 9.42 -26.13 6.04
CA ALA A 42 8.12 -25.85 5.44
C ALA A 42 7.44 -24.64 6.11
N GLU A 43 7.37 -24.61 7.44
CA GLU A 43 6.79 -23.47 8.15
C GLU A 43 7.60 -22.18 7.95
N THR A 44 8.93 -22.30 7.83
CA THR A 44 9.80 -21.17 7.51
C THR A 44 9.51 -20.62 6.12
N ALA A 45 9.29 -21.50 5.13
CA ALA A 45 8.91 -21.10 3.77
C ALA A 45 7.52 -20.45 3.71
N ASP A 46 6.56 -20.97 4.48
CA ASP A 46 5.21 -20.40 4.59
C ASP A 46 5.26 -18.99 5.19
N VAL A 47 6.02 -18.82 6.27
CA VAL A 47 6.25 -17.50 6.89
C VAL A 47 6.94 -16.54 5.92
N ALA A 48 7.98 -16.99 5.20
CA ALA A 48 8.67 -16.15 4.24
C ALA A 48 7.73 -15.67 3.11
N THR A 49 6.86 -16.56 2.64
CA THR A 49 5.83 -16.24 1.62
C THR A 49 4.82 -15.23 2.17
N ALA A 50 4.32 -15.43 3.39
CA ALA A 50 3.39 -14.50 4.02
C ALA A 50 4.02 -13.11 4.26
N VAL A 51 5.29 -13.05 4.65
CA VAL A 51 6.02 -11.79 4.80
C VAL A 51 6.21 -11.08 3.45
N ALA A 52 6.51 -11.82 2.39
CA ALA A 52 6.62 -11.25 1.05
C ALA A 52 5.29 -10.66 0.56
N ASP A 53 4.18 -11.38 0.74
CA ASP A 53 2.85 -10.88 0.42
C ASP A 53 2.49 -9.65 1.26
N MET A 54 2.71 -9.69 2.58
CA MET A 54 2.47 -8.53 3.44
C MET A 54 3.27 -7.31 3.02
N ARG A 55 4.56 -7.47 2.66
CA ARG A 55 5.38 -6.37 2.14
C ARG A 55 4.78 -5.78 0.85
N TYR A 56 4.30 -6.63 -0.04
CA TYR A 56 3.62 -6.20 -1.26
C TYR A 56 2.33 -5.43 -0.96
N GLN A 57 1.46 -5.95 -0.09
CA GLN A 57 0.22 -5.25 0.29
C GLN A 57 0.49 -3.90 0.96
N ILE A 58 1.51 -3.82 1.82
CA ILE A 58 1.94 -2.55 2.43
C ILE A 58 2.38 -1.56 1.35
N GLN A 59 3.15 -2.01 0.37
CA GLN A 59 3.61 -1.15 -0.72
C GLN A 59 2.44 -0.65 -1.57
N VAL A 60 1.51 -1.53 -1.95
CA VAL A 60 0.27 -1.17 -2.65
C VAL A 60 -0.54 -0.11 -1.87
N ALA A 61 -0.65 -0.29 -0.54
CA ALA A 61 -1.36 0.65 0.32
C ALA A 61 -0.67 2.03 0.34
N LYS A 62 0.67 2.05 0.44
CA LYS A 62 1.47 3.29 0.36
C LYS A 62 1.27 4.00 -0.98
N THR A 63 1.30 3.29 -2.11
CA THR A 63 1.09 3.90 -3.44
C THR A 63 -0.30 4.53 -3.55
N LYS A 64 -1.33 3.85 -3.06
CA LYS A 64 -2.70 4.38 -3.04
C LYS A 64 -2.85 5.60 -2.13
N GLN A 65 -2.18 5.58 -0.98
CA GLN A 65 -2.15 6.70 -0.05
C GLN A 65 -1.49 7.92 -0.69
N GLU A 66 -0.30 7.75 -1.28
CA GLU A 66 0.42 8.82 -1.95
C GLU A 66 -0.40 9.45 -3.09
N CYS A 67 -1.07 8.63 -3.91
CA CYS A 67 -2.00 9.11 -4.93
C CYS A 67 -3.07 10.02 -4.32
N SER A 68 -3.65 9.60 -3.20
CA SER A 68 -4.69 10.37 -2.51
C SER A 68 -4.16 11.70 -1.95
N GLU A 69 -2.94 11.69 -1.40
CA GLU A 69 -2.25 12.89 -0.88
C GLU A 69 -1.92 13.89 -2.01
N ARG A 70 -1.45 13.40 -3.17
CA ARG A 70 -1.17 14.21 -4.35
C ARG A 70 -2.41 14.81 -4.99
N ILE A 71 -3.51 14.06 -5.03
CA ILE A 71 -4.80 14.63 -5.42
C ILE A 71 -5.19 15.76 -4.45
N SER A 72 -5.06 15.50 -3.15
CA SER A 72 -5.50 16.42 -2.09
C SER A 72 -4.62 17.68 -1.95
N THR A 73 -3.36 17.66 -2.40
CA THR A 73 -2.49 18.84 -2.37
C THR A 73 -2.93 19.94 -3.33
N GLN A 74 -3.62 19.59 -4.43
CA GLN A 74 -4.19 20.57 -5.36
C GLN A 74 -5.69 20.75 -5.17
N TRP A 75 -6.40 19.64 -4.94
CA TRP A 75 -7.85 19.62 -4.82
C TRP A 75 -8.22 18.82 -3.59
N ASP A 76 -8.40 19.50 -2.45
CA ASP A 76 -8.93 18.87 -1.25
C ASP A 76 -10.36 18.36 -1.47
N GLN A 77 -10.88 17.56 -0.53
CA GLN A 77 -12.20 16.96 -0.68
C GLN A 77 -13.31 17.99 -0.91
N ILE A 78 -13.23 19.16 -0.28
CA ILE A 78 -14.22 20.23 -0.42
C ILE A 78 -14.09 20.86 -1.82
N GLY A 79 -12.86 21.11 -2.28
CA GLY A 79 -12.55 21.61 -3.60
C GLY A 79 -13.08 20.69 -4.70
N GLN A 80 -12.89 19.38 -4.56
CA GLN A 80 -13.44 18.39 -5.50
C GLN A 80 -14.98 18.42 -5.54
N ILE A 81 -15.63 18.49 -4.38
CA ILE A 81 -17.10 18.59 -4.29
C ILE A 81 -17.57 19.89 -4.97
N ASN A 82 -16.91 21.00 -4.70
CA ASN A 82 -17.25 22.31 -5.27
C ASN A 82 -17.04 22.35 -6.79
N ALA A 83 -15.97 21.73 -7.30
CA ALA A 83 -15.71 21.59 -8.72
C ALA A 83 -16.84 20.81 -9.42
N ILE A 84 -17.25 19.66 -8.86
CA ILE A 84 -18.35 18.84 -9.39
C ILE A 84 -19.70 19.56 -9.28
N ALA A 85 -19.90 20.35 -8.22
CA ALA A 85 -21.10 21.15 -8.03
C ALA A 85 -21.16 22.40 -8.95
N GLY A 86 -20.10 22.65 -9.74
CA GLY A 86 -20.01 23.78 -10.67
C GLY A 86 -19.72 25.13 -10.00
N ILE A 87 -19.23 25.14 -8.76
CA ILE A 87 -18.96 26.38 -8.00
C ILE A 87 -17.75 27.13 -8.56
N TYR A 88 -16.73 26.41 -9.06
CA TYR A 88 -15.52 27.02 -9.62
C TYR A 88 -15.62 27.34 -11.13
N GLY A 89 -16.77 27.08 -11.75
CA GLY A 89 -16.94 27.22 -13.20
C GLY A 89 -16.32 26.07 -14.01
N GLU A 90 -16.55 26.07 -15.32
CA GLU A 90 -16.25 24.92 -16.18
C GLU A 90 -14.76 24.62 -16.33
N VAL A 91 -13.92 25.67 -16.37
CA VAL A 91 -12.45 25.52 -16.54
C VAL A 91 -11.84 24.84 -15.32
N ASP A 92 -12.13 25.35 -14.12
CA ASP A 92 -11.62 24.80 -12.87
C ASP A 92 -12.19 23.40 -12.60
N GLY A 93 -13.46 23.16 -12.96
CA GLY A 93 -14.08 21.84 -12.93
C GLY A 93 -13.32 20.84 -13.80
N ALA A 94 -13.00 21.22 -15.04
CA ALA A 94 -12.22 20.39 -15.95
C ALA A 94 -10.78 20.16 -15.43
N ALA A 95 -10.15 21.18 -14.85
CA ALA A 95 -8.82 21.07 -14.25
C ALA A 95 -8.79 20.09 -13.07
N CYS A 96 -9.80 20.14 -12.20
CA CYS A 96 -9.95 19.19 -11.09
C CYS A 96 -10.08 17.75 -11.59
N VAL A 97 -10.93 17.51 -12.60
CA VAL A 97 -11.12 16.17 -13.18
C VAL A 97 -9.83 15.68 -13.84
N ALA A 98 -9.18 16.52 -14.63
CA ALA A 98 -7.93 16.17 -15.30
C ALA A 98 -6.82 15.81 -14.29
N TRP A 99 -6.71 16.55 -13.17
CA TRP A 99 -5.73 16.25 -12.12
C TRP A 99 -5.99 14.90 -11.44
N ILE A 100 -7.26 14.62 -11.10
CA ILE A 100 -7.64 13.34 -10.50
C ILE A 100 -7.34 12.17 -11.45
N ASP A 101 -7.71 12.31 -12.72
CA ASP A 101 -7.54 11.26 -13.71
C ASP A 101 -6.06 10.99 -13.99
N ALA A 102 -5.22 12.04 -14.11
CA ALA A 102 -3.78 11.90 -14.29
C ALA A 102 -3.14 11.14 -13.11
N ASN A 103 -3.51 11.46 -11.86
CA ASN A 103 -3.00 10.77 -10.68
C ASN A 103 -3.48 9.31 -10.60
N ARG A 104 -4.70 9.02 -11.04
CA ARG A 104 -5.21 7.64 -11.11
C ARG A 104 -4.52 6.80 -12.17
N VAL A 105 -4.22 7.38 -13.34
CA VAL A 105 -3.43 6.71 -14.38
C VAL A 105 -2.04 6.37 -13.85
N ALA A 106 -1.34 7.34 -13.26
CA ALA A 106 -0.02 7.13 -12.65
C ALA A 106 -0.06 6.04 -11.55
N LEU A 107 -1.10 6.03 -10.71
CA LEU A 107 -1.31 4.96 -9.73
C LEU A 107 -1.40 3.57 -10.39
N TYR A 108 -2.22 3.42 -11.43
CA TYR A 108 -2.37 2.13 -12.09
C TYR A 108 -1.08 1.68 -12.79
N GLU A 109 -0.36 2.61 -13.40
CA GLU A 109 0.95 2.33 -14.02
C GLU A 109 1.96 1.87 -12.96
N LEU A 110 2.06 2.58 -11.83
CA LEU A 110 2.92 2.19 -10.71
C LEU A 110 2.56 0.81 -10.16
N LEU A 111 1.28 0.55 -9.91
CA LEU A 111 0.82 -0.74 -9.37
C LEU A 111 1.06 -1.91 -10.34
N ALA A 112 1.20 -1.64 -11.64
CA ALA A 112 1.48 -2.65 -12.65
C ALA A 112 2.98 -2.96 -12.82
N ARG A 113 3.87 -2.25 -12.11
CA ARG A 113 5.31 -2.45 -12.24
C ARG A 113 5.80 -3.68 -11.48
N ASP A 114 6.66 -4.46 -12.13
CA ASP A 114 7.30 -5.63 -11.52
C ASP A 114 8.27 -5.26 -10.39
N ASP A 115 8.83 -4.05 -10.43
CA ASP A 115 9.78 -3.52 -9.43
C ASP A 115 9.11 -2.63 -8.37
N LEU A 116 7.78 -2.70 -8.20
CA LEU A 116 7.02 -1.87 -7.26
C LEU A 116 7.59 -1.86 -5.82
N LEU A 117 8.12 -2.99 -5.37
CA LEU A 117 8.70 -3.15 -4.03
C LEU A 117 9.99 -2.34 -3.80
N ASP A 118 10.68 -1.97 -4.87
CA ASP A 118 11.95 -1.23 -4.83
C ASP A 118 11.77 0.27 -5.10
N ILE A 119 10.55 0.69 -5.47
CA ILE A 119 10.22 2.08 -5.78
C ILE A 119 9.94 2.88 -4.50
N ASP A 120 10.58 4.04 -4.39
CA ASP A 120 10.12 5.08 -3.48
C ASP A 120 8.91 5.79 -4.10
N VAL A 121 7.72 5.44 -3.62
CA VAL A 121 6.45 5.95 -4.16
C VAL A 121 6.29 7.45 -3.91
N ALA A 122 7.04 8.06 -2.99
CA ALA A 122 6.98 9.50 -2.74
C ALA A 122 7.77 10.33 -3.77
N ASP A 123 8.55 9.71 -4.65
CA ASP A 123 9.35 10.40 -5.64
C ASP A 123 8.48 10.98 -6.77
N ASP A 124 8.62 12.29 -7.00
CA ASP A 124 7.87 13.05 -8.01
C ASP A 124 8.02 12.52 -9.43
N GLN A 125 9.09 11.77 -9.73
CA GLN A 125 9.30 11.20 -11.07
C GLN A 125 8.17 10.24 -11.51
N TYR A 126 7.40 9.69 -10.56
CA TYR A 126 6.34 8.73 -10.85
C TYR A 126 4.94 9.35 -10.90
N TRP A 127 4.83 10.66 -10.72
CA TRP A 127 3.54 11.34 -10.59
C TRP A 127 3.40 12.47 -11.59
N PRO A 128 2.17 12.83 -11.97
CA PRO A 128 1.95 13.97 -12.83
C PRO A 128 2.46 15.25 -12.15
N VAL A 129 3.09 16.11 -12.94
CA VAL A 129 3.43 17.47 -12.50
C VAL A 129 2.20 18.35 -12.70
N TYR A 130 1.84 19.12 -11.68
CA TYR A 130 0.77 20.09 -11.81
C TYR A 130 1.25 21.28 -12.64
N GLU A 131 0.77 21.39 -13.87
CA GLU A 131 1.14 22.51 -14.76
C GLU A 131 0.26 23.76 -14.55
N GLY A 132 -0.77 23.67 -13.71
CA GLY A 132 -1.68 24.77 -13.39
C GLY A 132 -2.64 25.15 -14.52
N SER A 133 -3.62 25.96 -14.13
CA SER A 133 -4.50 26.76 -15.00
C SER A 133 -4.16 28.23 -14.83
#